data_AF-A0A498HW17-F1
#
_entry.id   AF-A0A498HW17-F1
#
_cell.length_a   1.000
_cell.length_b   1.000
_cell.length_c   1.000
_cell.angle_alpha   90.00
_cell.angle_beta   90.00
_cell.angle_gamma   90.00
#
_symmetry.space_group_name_H-M   'P 1'
#
loop_
_entity.id
_entity.type
_entity.pdbx_description
1 polymer ?
#
loop_
_entity_poly.entity_id
_entity_poly.type
_entity_poly.pdbx_seq_one_letter_code
_entity_poly.pdbx_strand_id
1 'polypeptide(L)'
;MHYLMPKRQILSPHSGCNMGKDGDVALFFGLSGTGKTTLSTEHNRYLIADDEHCWTENSVSNIEGGCYAKCIDLSREKEPDIWNAIKFGAVLENIVFDKHTREVDYSDKSVTENTRAAYPIEYIPNAKIPCVGPHPKNVILLACDAFGVLPPVSKLNLAQTMHHFISGYTALVAGTEDGIKEPTATFSACFGAAFIMLHPTKYAAMLAGPVEDLNQTNIFLSCSYGSGKCIKLPYTRKIIDAIHSGSLLNAKYKKTEVFGLEIPTEVEGVPSEILNPVNTWSDKNAYNETPMKLAGLFKNNFETFTNYQIGEETKLTQVDTSSSQSQFLTAGKTVKYHLILSQGFWDGQWIVNYTNLVN
;
A
#
# COMPACT_ATOMS: atom_id res chain seq x y z
N MET A 1 -11.53 15.64 3.20
CA MET A 1 -10.14 16.17 3.30
C MET A 1 -9.37 16.09 1.98
N HIS A 2 -9.57 15.05 1.17
CA HIS A 2 -8.89 14.82 -0.11
C HIS A 2 -9.02 15.91 -1.20
N TYR A 3 -9.88 16.91 -1.05
CA TYR A 3 -9.93 18.08 -1.97
C TYR A 3 -9.17 19.29 -1.42
N LEU A 4 -9.46 19.67 -0.17
CA LEU A 4 -8.95 20.89 0.45
C LEU A 4 -7.45 20.79 0.79
N MET A 5 -6.98 19.63 1.24
CA MET A 5 -5.58 19.45 1.61
C MET A 5 -4.65 19.49 0.39
N PRO A 6 -4.95 18.78 -0.73
CA PRO A 6 -4.15 18.93 -1.94
C PRO A 6 -4.11 20.33 -2.54
N LYS A 7 -5.20 21.11 -2.41
CA LYS A 7 -5.18 22.54 -2.79
C LYS A 7 -4.18 23.37 -1.99
N ARG A 8 -3.80 22.91 -0.79
CA ARG A 8 -2.80 23.52 0.09
C ARG A 8 -1.44 22.81 0.01
N GLN A 9 -1.22 21.97 -1.00
CA GLN A 9 0.00 21.16 -1.14
C GLN A 9 0.24 20.17 0.03
N ILE A 10 -0.84 19.73 0.68
CA ILE A 10 -0.79 18.72 1.74
C ILE A 10 -1.37 17.42 1.21
N LEU A 11 -0.58 16.35 1.18
CA LEU A 11 -1.07 15.05 0.75
C LEU A 11 -2.04 14.52 1.79
N SER A 12 -3.23 14.11 1.36
CA SER A 12 -4.20 13.44 2.23
C SER A 12 -4.43 12.05 1.63
N PRO A 13 -3.71 11.02 2.10
CA PRO A 13 -3.86 9.66 1.60
C PRO A 13 -4.90 8.87 2.40
N HIS A 14 -5.37 7.77 1.80
CA HIS A 14 -6.11 6.70 2.48
C HIS A 14 -5.11 5.58 2.82
N SER A 15 -4.59 5.63 4.03
CA SER A 15 -3.55 4.73 4.52
C SER A 15 -3.46 4.72 6.05
N GLY A 16 -3.08 3.57 6.60
CA GLY A 16 -2.70 3.47 8.01
C GLY A 16 -1.34 4.15 8.24
N CYS A 17 -1.09 4.56 9.48
CA CYS A 17 0.12 5.28 9.88
C CYS A 17 0.52 4.89 11.32
N ASN A 18 1.78 4.53 11.52
CA ASN A 18 2.34 4.30 12.84
C ASN A 18 3.78 4.80 12.96
N MET A 19 4.27 4.86 14.20
CA MET A 19 5.59 5.41 14.54
C MET A 19 6.33 4.46 15.47
N GLY A 20 7.58 4.13 15.16
CA GLY A 20 8.44 3.37 16.07
C GLY A 20 8.84 4.19 17.29
N LYS A 21 9.46 3.53 18.27
CA LYS A 21 9.91 4.19 19.51
C LYS A 21 10.96 5.27 19.26
N ASP A 22 11.73 5.13 18.19
CA ASP A 22 12.78 6.07 17.76
C ASP A 22 12.25 7.13 16.77
N GLY A 23 10.93 7.22 16.59
CA GLY A 23 10.29 8.23 15.75
C GLY A 23 10.27 7.92 14.25
N ASP A 24 10.67 6.72 13.83
CA ASP A 24 10.53 6.29 12.44
C ASP A 24 9.05 6.08 12.09
N VAL A 25 8.51 6.85 11.15
CA VAL A 25 7.09 6.75 10.74
C VAL A 25 6.95 5.84 9.52
N ALA A 26 5.87 5.06 9.46
CA ALA A 26 5.54 4.23 8.31
C ALA A 26 4.08 4.41 7.88
N LEU A 27 3.87 4.43 6.56
CA LEU A 27 2.55 4.52 5.93
C LEU A 27 2.17 3.21 5.26
N PHE A 28 0.92 2.79 5.42
CA PHE A 28 0.37 1.53 4.91
C PHE A 28 -0.82 1.82 3.98
N PHE A 29 -0.55 1.99 2.69
CA PHE A 29 -1.57 2.18 1.67
C PHE A 29 -2.21 0.86 1.31
N GLY A 30 -3.53 0.85 1.13
CA GLY A 30 -4.24 -0.38 0.79
C GLY A 30 -5.75 -0.20 0.82
N LEU A 31 -6.45 -1.07 0.10
CA LEU A 31 -7.91 -1.09 0.17
C LEU A 31 -8.41 -1.72 1.46
N SER A 32 -9.69 -1.54 1.74
CA SER A 32 -10.36 -2.20 2.87
C SER A 32 -10.10 -3.71 2.84
N GLY A 33 -9.73 -4.30 3.98
CA GLY A 33 -9.44 -5.73 4.09
C GLY A 33 -8.05 -6.18 3.61
N THR A 34 -7.18 -5.28 3.13
CA THR A 34 -5.81 -5.63 2.71
C THR A 34 -4.78 -5.70 3.86
N GLY A 35 -5.21 -5.38 5.08
CA GLY A 35 -4.38 -5.44 6.29
C GLY A 35 -3.92 -4.10 6.86
N LYS A 36 -4.39 -2.95 6.34
CA LYS A 36 -4.02 -1.60 6.83
C LYS A 36 -4.13 -1.46 8.36
N THR A 37 -5.33 -1.67 8.90
CA THR A 37 -5.61 -1.53 10.34
C THR A 37 -4.81 -2.55 11.16
N THR A 38 -4.77 -3.81 10.71
CA THR A 38 -4.05 -4.91 11.39
C THR A 38 -2.53 -4.69 11.45
N LEU A 39 -1.92 -4.11 10.41
CA LEU A 39 -0.48 -3.87 10.32
C LEU A 39 -0.06 -2.52 10.90
N SER A 40 -0.93 -1.50 10.88
CA SER A 40 -0.69 -0.23 11.55
C SER A 40 -0.84 -0.35 13.07
N THR A 41 -1.76 -1.20 13.54
CA THR A 41 -1.96 -1.55 14.96
C THR A 41 -0.98 -2.64 15.40
N GLU A 42 0.30 -2.31 15.38
CA GLU A 42 1.39 -3.18 15.82
C GLU A 42 1.78 -2.86 17.27
N HIS A 43 1.88 -3.88 18.13
CA HIS A 43 2.08 -3.70 19.57
C HIS A 43 3.35 -2.90 19.92
N ASN A 44 4.40 -3.05 19.10
CA ASN A 44 5.69 -2.40 19.33
C ASN A 44 5.83 -0.98 18.75
N ARG A 45 4.78 -0.46 18.11
CA ARG A 45 4.78 0.85 17.46
C ARG A 45 3.59 1.68 17.95
N TYR A 46 3.71 2.99 17.90
CA TYR A 46 2.64 3.89 18.27
C TYR A 46 1.71 4.14 17.09
N LEU A 47 0.41 3.82 17.23
CA LEU A 47 -0.59 4.08 16.19
C LEU A 47 -0.82 5.59 16.06
N ILE A 48 -0.74 6.14 14.85
CA ILE A 48 -1.09 7.54 14.55
C ILE A 48 -2.50 7.60 13.95
N ALA A 49 -2.75 6.80 12.91
CA ALA A 49 -4.04 6.73 12.21
C ALA A 49 -4.21 5.32 11.62
N ASP A 50 -5.42 4.76 11.57
CA ASP A 50 -5.67 3.47 10.91
C ASP A 50 -6.14 3.63 9.45
N ASP A 51 -6.74 4.78 9.08
CA ASP A 51 -7.32 4.97 7.74
C ASP A 51 -7.02 6.32 7.08
N GLU A 52 -7.20 7.47 7.74
CA GLU A 52 -7.02 8.79 7.13
C GLU A 52 -5.99 9.68 7.83
N HIS A 53 -5.08 10.29 7.07
CA HIS A 53 -4.16 11.29 7.62
C HIS A 53 -3.83 12.41 6.61
N CYS A 54 -3.11 13.41 7.10
CA CYS A 54 -2.46 14.44 6.30
C CYS A 54 -0.95 14.26 6.40
N TRP A 55 -0.26 14.45 5.29
CA TRP A 55 1.19 14.42 5.18
C TRP A 55 1.65 15.75 4.57
N THR A 56 2.36 16.51 5.39
CA THR A 56 3.03 17.76 5.02
C THR A 56 4.52 17.50 4.76
N GLU A 57 5.27 18.50 4.33
CA GLU A 57 6.73 18.40 4.19
C GLU A 57 7.45 17.91 5.47
N ASN A 58 6.91 18.18 6.66
CA ASN A 58 7.63 17.96 7.92
C ASN A 58 6.97 16.94 8.86
N SER A 59 5.70 16.60 8.65
CA SER A 59 4.93 15.81 9.61
C SER A 59 3.77 15.07 8.98
N VAL A 60 3.31 14.04 9.70
CA VAL A 60 2.02 13.40 9.49
C VAL A 60 1.08 13.68 10.66
N SER A 61 -0.20 13.81 10.39
CA SER A 61 -1.24 13.98 11.42
C SER A 61 -2.51 13.23 11.05
N ASN A 62 -3.10 12.54 12.02
CA ASN A 62 -4.40 11.90 11.84
C ASN A 62 -5.48 12.96 11.54
N ILE A 63 -6.43 12.61 10.68
CA ILE A 63 -7.66 13.39 10.43
C ILE A 63 -8.73 13.05 11.48
N GLU A 64 -8.69 11.84 11.99
CA GLU A 64 -9.72 11.20 12.81
C GLU A 64 -9.41 11.27 14.31
N GLY A 65 -10.42 10.99 15.14
CA GLY A 65 -10.31 10.87 16.60
C GLY A 65 -10.52 9.44 17.12
N GLY A 66 -10.53 8.46 16.24
CA GLY A 66 -10.86 7.06 16.52
C GLY A 66 -10.45 6.15 15.39
N CYS A 67 -10.88 4.90 15.48
CA CYS A 67 -10.69 3.89 14.43
C CYS A 67 -12.02 3.28 14.06
N TYR A 68 -12.13 2.81 12.80
CA TYR A 68 -13.29 2.12 12.27
C TYR A 68 -12.92 0.73 11.75
N ALA A 69 -12.55 -0.16 12.67
CA ALA A 69 -11.95 -1.44 12.34
C ALA A 69 -12.96 -2.48 11.83
N LYS A 70 -12.53 -3.31 10.88
CA LYS A 70 -13.26 -4.51 10.44
C LYS A 70 -13.16 -5.59 11.51
N CYS A 71 -14.27 -6.25 11.81
CA CYS A 71 -14.36 -7.19 12.94
C CYS A 71 -14.63 -8.64 12.54
N ILE A 72 -14.74 -8.95 11.25
CA ILE A 72 -14.99 -10.32 10.81
C ILE A 72 -13.80 -11.22 11.17
N ASP A 73 -14.09 -12.38 11.76
CA ASP A 73 -13.12 -13.34 12.27
C ASP A 73 -12.12 -12.76 13.30
N LEU A 74 -12.49 -11.64 13.94
CA LEU A 74 -11.70 -11.00 14.99
C LEU A 74 -11.54 -11.96 16.17
N SER A 75 -10.31 -12.09 16.66
CA SER A 75 -9.98 -12.92 17.82
C SER A 75 -8.91 -12.23 18.65
N ARG A 76 -8.99 -12.42 19.96
CA ARG A 76 -8.06 -11.82 20.91
C ARG A 76 -6.62 -12.26 20.67
N GLU A 77 -6.43 -13.49 20.19
CA GLU A 77 -5.13 -14.08 19.92
C GLU A 77 -4.43 -13.44 18.71
N LYS A 78 -5.19 -13.08 17.67
CA LYS A 78 -4.63 -12.50 16.44
C LYS A 78 -4.45 -10.98 16.53
N GLU A 79 -5.41 -10.29 17.15
CA GLU A 79 -5.52 -8.83 17.16
C GLU A 79 -5.94 -8.33 18.55
N PRO A 80 -5.08 -8.49 19.58
CA PRO A 80 -5.42 -8.20 20.97
C PRO A 80 -5.76 -6.73 21.23
N ASP A 81 -5.09 -5.79 20.56
CA ASP A 81 -5.30 -4.36 20.78
C ASP A 81 -6.68 -3.91 20.25
N ILE A 82 -7.05 -4.35 19.05
CA ILE A 82 -8.40 -4.11 18.49
C ILE A 82 -9.46 -4.79 19.36
N TRP A 83 -9.23 -6.05 19.76
CA TRP A 83 -10.15 -6.78 20.65
C TRP A 83 -10.39 -6.03 21.96
N ASN A 84 -9.33 -5.59 22.63
CA ASN A 84 -9.42 -4.89 23.92
C ASN A 84 -9.98 -3.47 23.79
N ALA A 85 -9.91 -2.85 22.60
CA ALA A 85 -10.53 -1.57 22.32
C ALA A 85 -12.06 -1.67 22.22
N ILE A 86 -12.61 -2.85 21.91
CA ILE A 86 -14.06 -3.05 21.91
C ILE A 86 -14.56 -3.24 23.35
N LYS A 87 -14.90 -2.11 23.98
CA LYS A 87 -15.44 -2.01 25.35
C LYS A 87 -16.50 -0.91 25.42
N PHE A 88 -17.08 -0.67 26.59
CA PHE A 88 -18.08 0.41 26.77
C PHE A 88 -17.59 1.74 26.16
N GLY A 89 -18.41 2.36 25.32
CA GLY A 89 -18.06 3.54 24.52
C GLY A 89 -17.73 3.24 23.05
N ALA A 90 -17.40 1.99 22.71
CA ALA A 90 -17.32 1.54 21.33
C ALA A 90 -18.73 1.28 20.75
N VAL A 91 -18.86 1.38 19.43
CA VAL A 91 -20.07 1.05 18.67
C VAL A 91 -19.78 -0.13 17.76
N LEU A 92 -20.56 -1.20 17.90
CA LEU A 92 -20.52 -2.34 16.98
C LEU A 92 -21.57 -2.14 15.89
N GLU A 93 -21.19 -2.41 14.64
CA GLU A 93 -22.06 -2.26 13.47
C GLU A 93 -22.19 -3.60 12.73
N ASN A 94 -23.44 -4.03 12.52
CA ASN A 94 -23.81 -5.24 11.80
C ASN A 94 -23.28 -6.57 12.38
N ILE A 95 -22.84 -6.58 13.66
CA ILE A 95 -22.38 -7.80 14.32
C ILE A 95 -23.51 -8.48 15.09
N VAL A 96 -23.60 -9.80 14.94
CA VAL A 96 -24.55 -10.64 15.69
C VAL A 96 -23.98 -10.96 17.06
N PHE A 97 -24.85 -11.00 18.07
CA PHE A 97 -24.50 -11.37 19.44
C PHE A 97 -25.56 -12.28 20.03
N ASP A 98 -25.18 -13.12 20.98
CA ASP A 98 -26.11 -13.99 21.68
C ASP A 98 -27.04 -13.15 22.58
N LYS A 99 -28.36 -13.34 22.44
CA LYS A 99 -29.36 -12.51 23.13
C LYS A 99 -29.34 -12.68 24.65
N HIS A 100 -28.83 -13.80 25.15
CA HIS A 100 -28.79 -14.14 26.57
C HIS A 100 -27.45 -13.78 27.21
N THR A 101 -26.33 -14.24 26.65
CA THR A 101 -24.97 -13.99 27.18
C THR A 101 -24.45 -12.61 26.80
N ARG A 102 -24.99 -12.00 25.73
CA ARG A 102 -24.50 -10.76 25.10
C ARG A 102 -23.09 -10.90 24.52
N GLU A 103 -22.59 -12.12 24.39
CA GLU A 103 -21.32 -12.39 23.72
C GLU A 103 -21.47 -12.16 22.23
N VAL A 104 -20.47 -11.49 21.67
CA VAL A 104 -20.41 -11.10 20.27
C VAL A 104 -19.85 -12.26 19.46
N ASP A 105 -20.53 -12.65 18.38
CA ASP A 105 -20.02 -13.63 17.42
C ASP A 105 -19.36 -12.92 16.24
N TYR A 106 -18.04 -12.80 16.30
CA TYR A 106 -17.25 -12.18 15.23
C TYR A 106 -17.10 -13.06 13.98
N SER A 107 -17.55 -14.32 14.02
CA SER A 107 -17.52 -15.23 12.86
C SER A 107 -18.82 -15.22 12.06
N ASP A 108 -19.90 -14.66 12.62
CA ASP A 108 -21.20 -14.59 11.96
C ASP A 108 -21.19 -13.60 10.78
N LYS A 109 -21.56 -14.12 9.60
CA LYS A 109 -21.61 -13.39 8.31
C LYS A 109 -23.04 -13.26 7.76
N SER A 110 -24.04 -13.63 8.54
CA SER A 110 -25.44 -13.73 8.09
C SER A 110 -26.03 -12.38 7.66
N VAL A 111 -25.56 -11.27 8.25
CA VAL A 111 -25.91 -9.91 7.83
C VAL A 111 -24.95 -9.41 6.74
N THR A 112 -23.64 -9.47 6.99
CA THR A 112 -22.59 -9.04 6.07
C THR A 112 -21.22 -9.54 6.53
N GLU A 113 -20.26 -9.68 5.62
CA GLU A 113 -18.85 -9.85 5.96
C GLU A 113 -18.14 -8.53 6.33
N ASN A 114 -18.76 -7.37 6.11
CA ASN A 114 -18.22 -6.05 6.47
C ASN A 114 -18.69 -5.59 7.85
N THR A 115 -18.58 -6.48 8.84
CA THR A 115 -18.82 -6.13 10.25
C THR A 115 -17.77 -5.17 10.76
N ARG A 116 -18.17 -4.22 11.63
CA ARG A 116 -17.30 -3.12 12.06
C ARG A 116 -17.41 -2.79 13.55
N ALA A 117 -16.37 -2.17 14.07
CA ALA A 117 -16.38 -1.50 15.37
C ALA A 117 -15.77 -0.11 15.25
N ALA A 118 -16.48 0.90 15.75
CA ALA A 118 -15.96 2.26 15.93
C ALA A 118 -15.57 2.46 17.39
N TYR A 119 -14.37 2.96 17.65
CA TYR A 119 -13.90 3.27 19.01
C TYR A 119 -12.96 4.47 19.03
N PRO A 120 -12.92 5.23 20.15
CA PRO A 120 -11.97 6.34 20.32
C PRO A 120 -10.51 5.86 20.23
N ILE A 121 -9.61 6.71 19.75
CA ILE A 121 -8.21 6.35 19.53
C ILE A 121 -7.51 5.99 20.85
N GLU A 122 -7.94 6.59 21.97
CA GLU A 122 -7.46 6.34 23.32
C GLU A 122 -7.76 4.92 23.82
N TYR A 123 -8.60 4.17 23.11
CA TYR A 123 -8.88 2.77 23.46
C TYR A 123 -7.76 1.83 23.00
N ILE A 124 -6.91 2.28 22.07
CA ILE A 124 -5.69 1.59 21.66
C ILE A 124 -4.56 1.99 22.64
N PRO A 125 -4.01 1.05 23.44
CA PRO A 125 -3.06 1.39 24.51
C PRO A 125 -1.78 2.10 24.04
N ASN A 126 -1.33 1.78 22.82
CA ASN A 126 -0.16 2.34 22.16
C ASN A 126 -0.52 3.44 21.16
N ALA A 127 -1.70 4.05 21.21
CA ALA A 127 -1.99 5.22 20.40
C ALA A 127 -1.03 6.38 20.71
N LYS A 128 -0.57 7.07 19.67
CA LYS A 128 0.24 8.28 19.80
C LYS A 128 -0.68 9.46 20.10
N ILE A 129 -0.59 10.03 21.30
CA ILE A 129 -1.31 11.26 21.66
C ILE A 129 -0.32 12.44 21.83
N PRO A 130 -0.54 13.61 21.20
CA PRO A 130 -1.47 13.83 20.08
C PRO A 130 -1.06 12.98 18.86
N CYS A 131 -2.03 12.65 17.99
CA CYS A 131 -1.88 11.79 16.80
C CYS A 131 -1.08 12.46 15.67
N VAL A 132 0.16 12.84 15.98
CA VAL A 132 1.10 13.55 15.10
C VAL A 132 2.45 12.85 15.18
N GLY A 133 3.07 12.65 14.03
CA GLY A 133 4.41 12.08 13.88
C GLY A 133 5.28 12.93 12.97
N PRO A 134 6.61 12.72 12.99
CA PRO A 134 7.53 13.35 12.05
C PRO A 134 7.31 12.83 10.62
N HIS A 135 8.12 13.31 9.68
CA HIS A 135 8.12 12.82 8.31
C HIS A 135 8.25 11.28 8.25
N PRO A 136 7.47 10.59 7.39
CA PRO A 136 7.60 9.16 7.13
C PRO A 136 9.02 8.75 6.76
N LYS A 137 9.39 7.51 7.08
CA LYS A 137 10.61 6.85 6.59
C LYS A 137 10.30 5.70 5.63
N ASN A 138 9.11 5.09 5.76
CA ASN A 138 8.71 3.96 4.94
C ASN A 138 7.32 4.19 4.34
N VAL A 139 7.18 3.90 3.04
CA VAL A 139 5.90 3.87 2.33
C VAL A 139 5.65 2.45 1.84
N ILE A 140 4.58 1.84 2.33
CA ILE A 140 4.22 0.46 2.07
C ILE A 140 2.90 0.44 1.31
N LEU A 141 2.91 -0.17 0.13
CA LEU A 141 1.75 -0.41 -0.72
C LEU A 141 1.30 -1.86 -0.52
N LEU A 142 0.16 -2.05 0.14
CA LEU A 142 -0.46 -3.34 0.39
C LEU A 142 -1.37 -3.73 -0.76
N ALA A 143 -1.20 -4.95 -1.25
CA ALA A 143 -2.10 -5.56 -2.22
C ALA A 143 -2.44 -6.99 -1.83
N CYS A 144 -3.69 -7.40 -2.03
CA CYS A 144 -4.06 -8.80 -1.97
C CYS A 144 -4.04 -9.37 -3.39
N ASP A 145 -2.92 -9.95 -3.83
CA ASP A 145 -2.81 -10.52 -5.18
C ASP A 145 -3.38 -11.93 -5.26
N ALA A 146 -4.70 -12.05 -5.43
CA ALA A 146 -5.38 -13.33 -5.59
C ALA A 146 -4.88 -14.17 -6.78
N PHE A 147 -4.13 -13.58 -7.72
CA PHE A 147 -3.47 -14.32 -8.80
C PHE A 147 -2.21 -15.06 -8.34
N GLY A 148 -1.57 -14.67 -7.23
CA GLY A 148 -0.37 -15.34 -6.68
C GLY A 148 0.91 -15.11 -7.49
N VAL A 149 0.97 -13.99 -8.22
CA VAL A 149 2.06 -13.59 -9.09
C VAL A 149 3.05 -12.66 -8.39
N LEU A 150 2.54 -11.77 -7.55
CA LEU A 150 3.35 -10.75 -6.88
C LEU A 150 4.07 -11.36 -5.67
N PRO A 151 5.36 -11.05 -5.49
CA PRO A 151 6.14 -11.53 -4.34
C PRO A 151 5.59 -10.97 -3.02
N PRO A 152 5.80 -11.70 -1.91
CA PRO A 152 5.43 -11.23 -0.58
C PRO A 152 5.93 -9.82 -0.27
N VAL A 153 7.12 -9.48 -0.74
CA VAL A 153 7.75 -8.19 -0.54
C VAL A 153 8.60 -7.82 -1.75
N SER A 154 8.49 -6.59 -2.23
CA SER A 154 9.39 -6.01 -3.23
C SER A 154 9.88 -4.64 -2.80
N LYS A 155 11.15 -4.35 -3.04
CA LYS A 155 11.67 -2.99 -3.05
C LYS A 155 11.31 -2.33 -4.38
N LEU A 156 10.72 -1.14 -4.31
CA LEU A 156 10.31 -0.35 -5.46
C LEU A 156 11.26 0.84 -5.63
N ASN A 157 11.60 1.14 -6.88
CA ASN A 157 12.15 2.45 -7.22
C ASN A 157 11.03 3.50 -7.32
N LEU A 158 11.38 4.78 -7.49
CA LEU A 158 10.41 5.88 -7.55
C LEU A 158 9.36 5.67 -8.66
N ALA A 159 9.79 5.30 -9.87
CA ALA A 159 8.89 5.09 -11.00
C ALA A 159 7.89 3.95 -10.74
N GLN A 160 8.37 2.83 -10.20
CA GLN A 160 7.52 1.71 -9.80
C GLN A 160 6.56 2.12 -8.67
N THR A 161 7.02 2.88 -7.68
CA THR A 161 6.19 3.40 -6.58
C THR A 161 5.03 4.21 -7.14
N MET A 162 5.32 5.17 -8.04
CA MET A 162 4.27 5.99 -8.65
C MET A 162 3.32 5.16 -9.52
N HIS A 163 3.84 4.24 -10.32
CA HIS A 163 3.02 3.37 -11.16
C HIS A 163 2.06 2.50 -10.34
N HIS A 164 2.56 1.84 -9.29
CA HIS A 164 1.73 1.01 -8.41
C HIS A 164 0.78 1.82 -7.53
N PHE A 165 1.19 3.02 -7.09
CA PHE A 165 0.31 3.93 -6.35
C PHE A 165 -0.86 4.42 -7.22
N ILE A 166 -0.59 4.90 -8.44
CA ILE A 166 -1.64 5.32 -9.38
C ILE A 166 -2.53 4.15 -9.78
N SER A 167 -1.94 2.96 -9.99
CA SER A 167 -2.71 1.77 -10.33
C SER A 167 -3.61 1.33 -9.18
N GLY A 168 -3.11 1.37 -7.95
CA GLY A 168 -3.84 0.96 -6.75
C GLY A 168 -4.39 -0.46 -6.86
N TYR A 169 -3.54 -1.39 -7.28
CA TYR A 169 -3.91 -2.77 -7.56
C TYR A 169 -4.19 -3.57 -6.29
N THR A 170 -5.29 -4.31 -6.31
CA THR A 170 -5.56 -5.47 -5.45
C THR A 170 -6.33 -6.50 -6.28
N ALA A 171 -6.62 -7.66 -5.71
CA ALA A 171 -7.55 -8.60 -6.33
C ALA A 171 -8.53 -9.17 -5.31
N LEU A 172 -9.69 -9.53 -5.82
CA LEU A 172 -10.75 -10.22 -5.09
C LEU A 172 -10.49 -11.72 -5.18
N VAL A 173 -10.63 -12.40 -4.05
CA VAL A 173 -10.40 -13.84 -3.94
C VAL A 173 -11.65 -14.57 -4.44
N ALA A 174 -11.45 -15.66 -5.18
CA ALA A 174 -12.56 -16.50 -5.62
C ALA A 174 -13.35 -17.04 -4.41
N GLY A 175 -14.67 -16.89 -4.43
CA GLY A 175 -15.56 -17.39 -3.39
C GLY A 175 -15.72 -16.51 -2.14
N THR A 176 -15.07 -15.33 -2.08
CA THR A 176 -15.31 -14.37 -0.97
C THR A 176 -16.40 -13.35 -1.28
N GLU A 177 -16.77 -13.17 -2.55
CA GLU A 177 -17.88 -12.29 -2.95
C GLU A 177 -18.86 -13.05 -3.85
N ASP A 178 -20.14 -12.71 -3.75
CA ASP A 178 -21.19 -13.34 -4.55
C ASP A 178 -20.94 -13.11 -6.05
N GLY A 179 -20.88 -14.20 -6.80
CA GLY A 179 -20.58 -14.19 -8.25
C GLY A 179 -19.10 -14.28 -8.64
N ILE A 180 -18.13 -14.16 -7.72
CA ILE A 180 -16.70 -14.24 -8.06
C ILE A 180 -16.22 -15.70 -8.01
N LYS A 181 -16.10 -16.33 -9.18
CA LYS A 181 -15.63 -17.73 -9.33
C LYS A 181 -14.13 -17.87 -9.58
N GLU A 182 -13.47 -16.81 -10.04
CA GLU A 182 -12.05 -16.76 -10.33
C GLU A 182 -11.42 -15.47 -9.76
N PRO A 183 -10.12 -15.47 -9.44
CA PRO A 183 -9.41 -14.25 -9.03
C PRO A 183 -9.67 -13.09 -10.00
N THR A 184 -10.16 -11.98 -9.47
CA THR A 184 -10.53 -10.81 -10.28
C THR A 184 -9.70 -9.60 -9.86
N ALA A 185 -8.93 -9.05 -10.80
CA ALA A 185 -8.12 -7.85 -10.56
C ALA A 185 -9.04 -6.64 -10.33
N THR A 186 -8.69 -5.84 -9.33
CA THR A 186 -9.36 -4.58 -9.01
C THR A 186 -8.31 -3.47 -8.93
N PHE A 187 -8.56 -2.37 -9.64
CA PHE A 187 -7.69 -1.21 -9.63
C PHE A 187 -8.45 -0.05 -9.02
N SER A 188 -7.94 0.46 -7.90
CA SER A 188 -8.51 1.61 -7.20
C SER A 188 -7.43 2.64 -7.01
N ALA A 189 -7.34 3.58 -7.94
CA ALA A 189 -6.28 4.56 -7.99
C ALA A 189 -5.98 5.21 -6.63
N CYS A 190 -4.68 5.37 -6.33
CA CYS A 190 -4.17 5.85 -5.04
C CYS A 190 -4.58 4.98 -3.83
N PHE A 191 -5.01 3.73 -4.07
CA PHE A 191 -5.63 2.84 -3.08
C PHE A 191 -6.88 3.44 -2.42
N GLY A 192 -7.58 4.35 -3.10
CA GLY A 192 -8.67 5.13 -2.52
C GLY A 192 -9.52 5.86 -3.56
N ALA A 193 -9.74 5.25 -4.74
CA ALA A 193 -10.44 5.90 -5.86
C ALA A 193 -11.84 6.43 -5.50
N ALA A 194 -12.51 5.79 -4.55
CA ALA A 194 -13.82 6.22 -4.06
C ALA A 194 -13.81 7.54 -3.26
N PHE A 195 -12.64 7.98 -2.78
CA PHE A 195 -12.51 9.10 -1.84
C PHE A 195 -11.72 10.28 -2.42
N ILE A 196 -10.87 10.03 -3.41
CA ILE A 196 -10.09 11.07 -4.06
C ILE A 196 -10.99 11.99 -4.90
N MET A 197 -10.71 13.29 -4.84
CA MET A 197 -11.54 14.34 -5.46
C MET A 197 -10.83 15.05 -6.62
N LEU A 198 -9.53 14.79 -6.79
CA LEU A 198 -8.71 15.28 -7.90
C LEU A 198 -8.24 14.10 -8.74
N HIS A 199 -7.64 14.38 -9.89
CA HIS A 199 -7.08 13.32 -10.71
C HIS A 199 -5.95 12.57 -9.96
N PRO A 200 -5.86 11.24 -10.04
CA PRO A 200 -4.86 10.43 -9.32
C PRO A 200 -3.41 10.91 -9.46
N THR A 201 -3.05 11.39 -10.65
CA THR A 201 -1.71 11.90 -10.95
C THR A 201 -1.35 13.10 -10.06
N LYS A 202 -2.32 13.90 -9.60
CA LYS A 202 -2.08 15.01 -8.66
C LYS A 202 -1.58 14.48 -7.31
N TYR A 203 -2.21 13.43 -6.79
CA TYR A 203 -1.77 12.78 -5.54
C TYR A 203 -0.44 12.09 -5.72
N ALA A 204 -0.19 11.45 -6.86
CA ALA A 204 1.09 10.83 -7.16
C ALA A 204 2.23 11.86 -7.24
N ALA A 205 2.00 13.02 -7.88
CA ALA A 205 2.97 14.11 -7.92
C ALA A 205 3.32 14.61 -6.50
N MET A 206 2.32 14.71 -5.64
CA MET A 206 2.50 15.11 -4.24
C MET A 206 3.18 14.04 -3.38
N LEU A 207 3.04 12.76 -3.73
CA LEU A 207 3.74 11.66 -3.08
C LEU A 207 5.20 11.57 -3.55
N ALA A 208 5.47 11.90 -4.82
CA ALA A 208 6.78 11.73 -5.43
C ALA A 208 7.90 12.51 -4.71
N GLY A 209 7.67 13.79 -4.41
CA GLY A 209 8.66 14.63 -3.72
C GLY A 209 9.08 14.05 -2.36
N PRO A 210 8.13 13.90 -1.42
CA PRO A 210 8.42 13.30 -0.12
C PRO A 210 9.07 11.92 -0.21
N VAL A 211 8.69 11.09 -1.19
CA VAL A 211 9.26 9.75 -1.42
C VAL A 211 10.68 9.80 -1.99
N GLU A 212 11.00 10.79 -2.82
CA GLU A 212 12.36 11.00 -3.34
C GLU A 212 13.31 11.44 -2.22
N ASP A 213 12.81 12.24 -1.27
CA ASP A 213 13.54 12.64 -0.07
C ASP A 213 13.70 11.49 0.95
N LEU A 214 12.94 10.39 0.80
CA LEU A 214 13.16 9.18 1.58
C LEU A 214 14.43 8.48 1.10
N ASN A 215 15.48 8.55 1.94
CA ASN A 215 16.62 7.62 1.85
C ASN A 215 16.24 6.14 2.16
N GLN A 216 14.95 5.77 2.26
CA GLN A 216 14.47 4.46 2.73
C GLN A 216 13.21 3.94 1.98
N THR A 217 12.92 2.65 2.19
CA THR A 217 12.27 1.71 1.26
C THR A 217 10.81 2.01 0.88
N ASN A 218 10.52 2.08 -0.43
CA ASN A 218 9.17 1.90 -0.97
C ASN A 218 8.91 0.42 -1.18
N ILE A 219 7.83 -0.10 -0.61
CA ILE A 219 7.61 -1.54 -0.58
C ILE A 219 6.25 -1.93 -1.10
N PHE A 220 6.24 -2.90 -2.00
CA PHE A 220 5.03 -3.61 -2.36
C PHE A 220 4.92 -4.87 -1.51
N LEU A 221 3.85 -4.98 -0.71
CA LEU A 221 3.57 -6.17 0.09
C LEU A 221 2.37 -6.89 -0.49
N SER A 222 2.58 -8.10 -1.00
CA SER A 222 1.50 -8.99 -1.42
C SER A 222 1.07 -9.84 -0.23
N CYS A 223 -0.21 -9.82 0.11
CA CYS A 223 -0.77 -10.65 1.19
C CYS A 223 -1.12 -12.07 0.75
N SER A 224 -0.75 -12.51 -0.47
CA SER A 224 -1.10 -13.81 -1.04
C SER A 224 0.00 -14.42 -1.90
N TYR A 225 0.00 -15.76 -1.97
CA TYR A 225 0.97 -16.59 -2.69
C TYR A 225 0.32 -17.88 -3.23
N GLY A 226 0.91 -18.46 -4.28
CA GLY A 226 0.35 -19.62 -4.98
C GLY A 226 -1.06 -19.36 -5.53
N SER A 227 -1.77 -20.39 -5.98
CA SER A 227 -3.14 -20.28 -6.51
C SER A 227 -4.16 -19.94 -5.39
N GLY A 228 -4.08 -18.74 -4.81
CA GLY A 228 -5.08 -18.15 -3.92
C GLY A 228 -4.87 -18.33 -2.41
N LYS A 229 -3.67 -18.68 -1.90
CA LYS A 229 -3.45 -18.79 -0.45
C LYS A 229 -2.92 -17.46 0.12
N CYS A 230 -3.55 -16.95 1.17
CA CYS A 230 -3.03 -15.79 1.89
C CYS A 230 -1.71 -16.14 2.59
N ILE A 231 -0.74 -15.22 2.55
CA ILE A 231 0.48 -15.31 3.35
C ILE A 231 0.08 -15.30 4.82
N LYS A 232 0.68 -16.21 5.60
CA LYS A 232 0.43 -16.27 7.03
C LYS A 232 0.84 -14.94 7.67
N LEU A 233 -0.08 -14.33 8.43
CA LEU A 233 0.14 -13.04 9.10
C LEU A 233 1.47 -12.95 9.88
N PRO A 234 1.95 -14.00 10.59
CA PRO A 234 3.27 -13.97 11.22
C PRO A 234 4.43 -13.67 10.26
N TYR A 235 4.40 -14.20 9.02
CA TYR A 235 5.42 -13.92 8.02
C TYR A 235 5.31 -12.49 7.50
N THR A 236 4.09 -12.00 7.29
CA THR A 236 3.86 -10.60 6.93
C THR A 236 4.41 -9.66 8.01
N ARG A 237 4.16 -9.93 9.29
CA ARG A 237 4.72 -9.15 10.41
C ARG A 237 6.25 -9.19 10.42
N LYS A 238 6.88 -10.35 10.17
CA LYS A 238 8.35 -10.45 10.05
C LYS A 238 8.91 -9.65 8.88
N ILE A 239 8.20 -9.60 7.75
CA ILE A 239 8.55 -8.72 6.63
C ILE A 239 8.48 -7.27 7.10
N ILE A 240 7.38 -6.84 7.74
CA ILE A 240 7.23 -5.48 8.27
C ILE A 240 8.34 -5.12 9.28
N ASP A 241 8.72 -6.03 10.17
CA ASP A 241 9.84 -5.85 11.09
C ASP A 241 11.18 -5.62 10.34
N ALA A 242 11.40 -6.37 9.25
CA ALA A 242 12.57 -6.21 8.39
C ALA A 242 12.60 -4.84 7.65
N ILE A 243 11.42 -4.30 7.34
CA ILE A 243 11.26 -2.95 6.78
C ILE A 243 11.65 -1.90 7.83
N HIS A 244 11.05 -1.97 9.00
CA HIS A 244 11.25 -0.99 10.08
C HIS A 244 12.68 -0.99 10.61
N SER A 245 13.31 -2.16 10.75
CA SER A 245 14.71 -2.28 11.17
C SER A 245 15.71 -1.80 10.10
N GLY A 246 15.25 -1.58 8.87
CA GLY A 246 16.11 -1.23 7.73
C GLY A 246 16.95 -2.40 7.21
N SER A 247 16.73 -3.63 7.67
CA SER A 247 17.50 -4.80 7.21
C SER A 247 17.34 -5.04 5.70
N LEU A 248 16.16 -4.75 5.15
CA LEU A 248 15.91 -4.84 3.71
C LEU A 248 16.72 -3.81 2.90
N LEU A 249 17.15 -2.68 3.46
CA LEU A 249 17.94 -1.69 2.71
C LEU A 249 19.26 -2.27 2.19
N ASN A 250 19.85 -3.20 2.95
CA ASN A 250 21.15 -3.83 2.68
C ASN A 250 21.02 -5.27 2.18
N ALA A 251 19.79 -5.75 1.94
CA ALA A 251 19.56 -7.11 1.48
C ALA A 251 20.06 -7.32 0.03
N LYS A 252 20.29 -8.59 -0.32
CA LYS A 252 20.55 -8.98 -1.71
C LYS A 252 19.22 -9.17 -2.42
N TYR A 253 19.13 -8.67 -3.64
CA TYR A 253 17.89 -8.65 -4.42
C TYR A 253 18.01 -9.44 -5.73
N LYS A 254 16.88 -10.01 -6.16
CA LYS A 254 16.67 -10.58 -7.50
C LYS A 254 15.47 -9.91 -8.14
N LYS A 255 15.47 -9.77 -9.47
CA LYS A 255 14.36 -9.14 -10.21
C LYS A 255 13.38 -10.20 -10.72
N THR A 256 12.09 -9.90 -10.64
CA THR A 256 11.07 -10.66 -11.38
C THR A 256 11.21 -10.43 -12.88
N GLU A 257 10.90 -11.43 -13.69
CA GLU A 257 11.09 -11.36 -15.15
C GLU A 257 10.12 -10.38 -15.82
N VAL A 258 8.84 -10.42 -15.43
CA VAL A 258 7.79 -9.62 -16.09
C VAL A 258 7.69 -8.20 -15.50
N PHE A 259 7.64 -8.07 -14.18
CA PHE A 259 7.42 -6.78 -13.52
C PHE A 259 8.71 -6.04 -13.14
N GLY A 260 9.87 -6.71 -13.19
CA GLY A 260 11.15 -6.12 -12.79
C GLY A 260 11.21 -5.72 -11.31
N LEU A 261 10.40 -6.36 -10.45
CA LEU A 261 10.32 -6.07 -9.02
C LEU A 261 11.52 -6.67 -8.29
N GLU A 262 12.14 -5.91 -7.40
CA GLU A 262 13.29 -6.36 -6.62
C GLU A 262 12.83 -7.14 -5.38
N ILE A 263 13.01 -8.46 -5.39
CA ILE A 263 12.68 -9.39 -4.32
C ILE A 263 13.93 -9.69 -3.47
N PRO A 264 13.88 -9.58 -2.14
CA PRO A 264 15.00 -9.99 -1.30
C PRO A 264 15.23 -11.51 -1.37
N THR A 265 16.48 -11.94 -1.33
CA THR A 265 16.81 -13.38 -1.38
C THR A 265 16.47 -14.12 -0.09
N GLU A 266 16.40 -13.40 1.02
CA GLU A 266 16.11 -13.92 2.36
C GLU A 266 15.50 -12.81 3.22
N VAL A 267 14.65 -13.21 4.17
CA VAL A 267 14.12 -12.38 5.24
C VAL A 267 14.13 -13.23 6.49
N GLU A 268 14.73 -12.74 7.58
CA GLU A 268 14.85 -13.51 8.81
C GLU A 268 13.47 -13.94 9.35
N GLY A 269 13.32 -15.23 9.66
CA GLY A 269 12.06 -15.79 10.14
C GLY A 269 10.98 -16.01 9.07
N VAL A 270 11.30 -15.80 7.78
CA VAL A 270 10.42 -16.08 6.65
C VAL A 270 11.07 -17.15 5.76
N PRO A 271 10.36 -18.24 5.39
CA PRO A 271 10.92 -19.26 4.51
C PRO A 271 11.30 -18.67 3.14
N SER A 272 12.56 -18.80 2.74
CA SER A 272 13.03 -18.20 1.48
C SER A 272 12.30 -18.74 0.25
N GLU A 273 11.72 -19.95 0.31
CA GLU A 273 10.92 -20.46 -0.80
C GLU A 273 9.72 -19.59 -1.13
N ILE A 274 9.07 -18.95 -0.14
CA ILE A 274 7.86 -18.17 -0.40
C ILE A 274 8.15 -16.78 -0.98
N LEU A 275 9.38 -16.28 -0.82
CA LEU A 275 9.78 -14.95 -1.30
C LEU A 275 9.74 -14.84 -2.83
N ASN A 276 10.04 -15.93 -3.53
CA ASN A 276 9.88 -16.00 -4.98
C ASN A 276 8.57 -16.73 -5.34
N PRO A 277 7.56 -16.03 -5.87
CA PRO A 277 6.26 -16.60 -6.22
C PRO A 277 6.36 -17.88 -7.04
N VAL A 278 7.30 -17.95 -7.99
CA VAL A 278 7.52 -19.13 -8.87
C VAL A 278 7.56 -20.42 -8.05
N ASN A 279 8.24 -20.40 -6.90
CA ASN A 279 8.47 -21.59 -6.08
C ASN A 279 7.18 -22.16 -5.48
N THR A 280 6.19 -21.30 -5.26
CA THR A 280 4.93 -21.64 -4.59
C THR A 280 3.89 -22.28 -5.51
N TRP A 281 4.12 -22.22 -6.82
CA TRP A 281 3.25 -22.82 -7.83
C TRP A 281 3.65 -24.27 -8.08
N SER A 282 2.69 -25.19 -8.03
CA SER A 282 2.88 -26.58 -8.43
C SER A 282 3.03 -26.70 -9.96
N ASP A 283 2.21 -25.95 -10.71
CA ASP A 283 2.29 -25.86 -12.16
C ASP A 283 3.12 -24.63 -12.57
N LYS A 284 4.34 -24.88 -13.06
CA LYS A 284 5.25 -23.82 -13.52
C LYS A 284 4.82 -23.21 -14.85
N ASN A 285 4.09 -23.93 -15.69
CA ASN A 285 3.60 -23.38 -16.95
C ASN A 285 2.46 -22.40 -16.68
N ALA A 286 1.53 -22.75 -15.79
CA ALA A 286 0.49 -21.82 -15.33
C ALA A 286 1.09 -20.56 -14.68
N TYR A 287 2.20 -20.72 -13.94
CA TYR A 287 2.95 -19.56 -13.44
C TYR A 287 3.54 -18.70 -14.55
N ASN A 288 3.99 -19.25 -15.68
CA ASN A 288 4.58 -18.42 -16.73
C ASN A 288 3.53 -17.58 -17.48
N GLU A 289 2.30 -18.07 -17.58
CA GLU A 289 1.20 -17.37 -18.28
C GLU A 289 0.54 -16.29 -17.42
N THR A 290 0.38 -16.53 -16.12
CA THR A 290 -0.40 -15.66 -15.22
C THR A 290 0.21 -14.25 -15.02
N PRO A 291 1.53 -14.07 -14.85
CA PRO A 291 2.19 -12.77 -14.78
C PRO A 291 2.03 -11.95 -16.06
N MET A 292 2.06 -12.61 -17.23
CA MET A 292 1.82 -11.93 -18.51
C MET A 292 0.36 -11.44 -18.61
N LYS A 293 -0.60 -12.26 -18.17
CA LYS A 293 -2.01 -11.85 -18.06
C LYS A 293 -2.17 -10.65 -17.12
N LEU A 294 -1.59 -10.71 -15.92
CA LEU A 294 -1.66 -9.63 -14.94
C LEU A 294 -0.99 -8.35 -15.45
N ALA A 295 0.17 -8.46 -16.11
CA ALA A 295 0.84 -7.31 -16.72
C ALA A 295 -0.02 -6.64 -17.80
N GLY A 296 -0.75 -7.43 -18.60
CA GLY A 296 -1.75 -6.92 -19.54
C GLY A 296 -2.86 -6.12 -18.85
N LEU A 297 -3.36 -6.59 -17.70
CA LEU A 297 -4.37 -5.88 -16.91
C LEU A 297 -3.83 -4.55 -16.36
N PHE A 298 -2.60 -4.54 -15.83
CA PHE A 298 -1.94 -3.31 -15.41
C PHE A 298 -1.79 -2.31 -16.56
N LYS A 299 -1.34 -2.78 -17.73
CA LYS A 299 -1.19 -1.93 -18.92
C LYS A 299 -2.52 -1.30 -19.33
N ASN A 300 -3.56 -2.11 -19.49
CA ASN A 300 -4.89 -1.63 -19.89
C ASN A 300 -5.47 -0.63 -18.88
N ASN A 301 -5.27 -0.87 -17.58
CA ASN A 301 -5.67 0.09 -16.55
C ASN A 301 -4.91 1.41 -16.67
N PHE A 302 -3.59 1.34 -16.89
CA PHE A 302 -2.73 2.52 -16.90
C PHE A 302 -2.96 3.43 -18.13
N GLU A 303 -3.44 2.87 -19.25
CA GLU A 303 -3.84 3.64 -20.44
C GLU A 303 -4.89 4.72 -20.14
N THR A 304 -5.68 4.59 -19.08
CA THR A 304 -6.65 5.61 -18.65
C THR A 304 -5.99 6.89 -18.11
N PHE A 305 -4.72 6.82 -17.70
CA PHE A 305 -3.99 7.95 -17.10
C PHE A 305 -3.00 8.63 -18.05
N THR A 306 -2.68 8.02 -19.19
CA THR A 306 -1.62 8.50 -20.11
C THR A 306 -1.95 9.85 -20.77
N ASN A 307 -3.24 10.14 -20.95
CA ASN A 307 -3.70 11.37 -21.61
C ASN A 307 -3.88 12.56 -20.67
N TYR A 308 -3.70 12.38 -19.36
CA TYR A 308 -3.88 13.46 -18.39
C TYR A 308 -2.60 14.27 -18.20
N GLN A 309 -2.70 15.60 -18.35
CA GLN A 309 -1.62 16.55 -18.15
C GLN A 309 -1.79 17.30 -16.82
N ILE A 310 -0.71 17.45 -16.05
CA ILE A 310 -0.69 18.28 -14.85
C ILE A 310 -0.05 19.63 -15.22
N GLY A 311 -0.87 20.64 -15.50
CA GLY A 311 -0.37 21.96 -15.90
C GLY A 311 0.35 21.93 -17.26
N GLU A 312 1.25 22.90 -17.50
CA GLU A 312 2.04 23.00 -18.74
C GLU A 312 3.21 22.00 -18.83
N GLU A 313 3.47 21.20 -17.78
CA GLU A 313 4.60 20.26 -17.75
C GLU A 313 4.17 18.80 -17.92
N THR A 314 4.57 18.24 -19.06
CA THR A 314 4.26 16.87 -19.51
C THR A 314 5.30 15.85 -19.01
N LYS A 315 5.30 15.41 -17.74
CA LYS A 315 6.37 14.45 -17.31
C LYS A 315 6.01 13.27 -16.41
N LEU A 316 4.79 13.13 -15.89
CA LEU A 316 4.45 11.96 -15.05
C LEU A 316 3.84 10.77 -15.81
N THR A 317 3.33 10.98 -17.02
CA THR A 317 2.44 10.02 -17.71
C THR A 317 2.85 9.62 -19.13
N GLN A 318 4.00 10.09 -19.64
CA GLN A 318 4.48 9.66 -20.96
C GLN A 318 4.96 8.21 -20.94
N VAL A 319 4.14 7.32 -21.48
CA VAL A 319 4.57 6.04 -22.05
C VAL A 319 5.06 6.33 -23.46
N ASP A 320 6.33 6.05 -23.74
CA ASP A 320 6.90 6.23 -25.07
C ASP A 320 6.27 5.19 -26.03
N THR A 321 5.28 5.61 -26.82
CA THR A 321 4.50 4.74 -27.72
C THR A 321 5.11 4.63 -29.13
N SER A 322 6.33 5.13 -29.36
CA SER A 322 6.94 5.14 -30.69
C SER A 322 7.63 3.84 -31.13
N SER A 323 7.26 2.68 -30.59
CA SER A 323 7.73 1.38 -31.12
C SER A 323 6.57 0.42 -31.36
N SER A 324 5.81 0.68 -32.41
CA SER A 324 4.98 -0.32 -33.08
C SER A 324 5.89 -1.36 -33.74
N GLN A 325 6.17 -2.48 -33.05
CA GLN A 325 6.39 -3.78 -33.69
C GLN A 325 6.49 -4.89 -32.62
N SER A 326 5.74 -5.96 -32.86
CA SER A 326 5.82 -7.25 -32.20
C SER A 326 7.26 -7.75 -32.05
N GLN A 327 7.71 -8.01 -30.82
CA GLN A 327 8.78 -8.98 -30.56
C GLN A 327 8.67 -9.52 -29.13
N PHE A 328 8.40 -10.83 -29.06
CA PHE A 328 8.58 -11.64 -27.87
C PHE A 328 10.01 -11.47 -27.34
N LEU A 329 10.14 -11.41 -26.02
CA LEU A 329 11.39 -11.18 -25.30
C LEU A 329 12.41 -12.31 -25.55
N THR A 330 13.23 -12.16 -26.57
CA THR A 330 14.59 -12.71 -26.61
C THR A 330 15.58 -11.55 -26.54
N ALA A 331 16.54 -11.69 -25.63
CA ALA A 331 17.71 -10.85 -25.43
C ALA A 331 17.47 -9.40 -24.92
N GLY A 332 17.52 -9.28 -23.58
CA GLY A 332 18.27 -8.22 -22.89
C GLY A 332 18.11 -6.78 -23.40
N LYS A 333 16.97 -6.14 -23.09
CA LYS A 333 16.89 -4.68 -22.98
C LYS A 333 15.99 -4.29 -21.82
N THR A 334 16.59 -3.61 -20.84
CA THR A 334 15.94 -2.97 -19.70
C THR A 334 14.97 -1.89 -20.20
N VAL A 335 13.69 -1.97 -19.81
CA VAL A 335 12.77 -0.83 -19.93
C VAL A 335 13.26 0.27 -18.99
N LYS A 336 13.90 1.30 -19.54
CA LYS A 336 14.31 2.51 -18.81
C LYS A 336 13.09 3.43 -18.71
N TYR A 337 12.54 3.58 -17.52
CA TYR A 337 11.71 4.75 -17.20
C TYR A 337 12.67 5.95 -17.08
N HIS A 338 12.70 6.82 -18.09
CA HIS A 338 13.37 8.12 -17.97
C HIS A 338 12.40 9.13 -17.38
N LEU A 339 12.53 9.41 -16.08
CA LEU A 339 12.17 10.71 -15.54
C LEU A 339 13.24 11.69 -16.03
N ILE A 340 12.95 12.44 -17.10
CA ILE A 340 13.80 13.57 -17.50
C ILE A 340 13.49 14.71 -16.54
N LEU A 341 14.11 14.72 -15.37
CA LEU A 341 14.30 15.96 -14.62
C LEU A 341 15.14 16.87 -15.53
N SER A 342 14.57 18.00 -15.94
CA SER A 342 15.34 19.00 -16.67
C SER A 342 16.38 19.59 -15.72
N GLN A 343 17.58 19.03 -15.73
CA GLN A 343 18.78 19.80 -15.43
C GLN A 343 19.01 20.74 -16.62
N GLY A 344 18.52 21.98 -16.47
CA GLY A 344 18.96 23.08 -17.32
C GLY A 344 20.37 23.46 -16.91
N PHE A 345 21.36 23.02 -17.70
CA PHE A 345 22.75 23.45 -17.58
C PHE A 345 22.88 24.82 -18.26
N TRP A 346 22.87 25.91 -17.50
CA TRP A 346 23.38 27.22 -17.94
C TRP A 346 24.04 27.96 -16.76
N ASP A 347 25.35 28.18 -16.89
CA ASP A 347 26.23 29.05 -16.09
C ASP A 347 26.34 28.85 -14.56
N GLY A 348 26.76 27.65 -14.15
CA GLY A 348 27.93 27.53 -13.25
C GLY A 348 27.89 28.11 -11.82
N GLN A 349 26.76 28.45 -11.21
CA GLN A 349 26.69 28.78 -9.78
C GLN A 349 25.41 28.25 -9.08
N TRP A 350 25.61 27.68 -7.89
CA TRP A 350 24.53 27.32 -6.96
C TRP A 350 23.98 28.59 -6.30
N ILE A 351 22.73 28.95 -6.59
CA ILE A 351 21.99 29.96 -5.82
C ILE A 351 20.61 29.40 -5.50
N VAL A 352 20.38 29.10 -4.22
CA VAL A 352 19.05 28.84 -3.66
C VAL A 352 18.31 30.18 -3.59
N ASN A 353 17.21 30.33 -4.33
CA ASN A 353 16.28 31.44 -4.15
C ASN A 353 14.86 30.91 -3.94
N TYR A 354 14.41 30.96 -2.69
CA TYR A 354 13.00 30.95 -2.34
C TYR A 354 12.41 32.31 -2.67
N THR A 355 11.44 32.38 -3.59
CA THR A 355 10.55 33.53 -3.69
C THR A 355 9.11 33.10 -3.51
N ASN A 356 8.58 33.51 -2.35
CA ASN A 356 7.16 33.57 -2.02
C ASN A 356 6.36 34.20 -3.17
N LEU A 357 5.22 33.60 -3.49
CA LEU A 357 4.13 34.33 -4.14
C LEU A 357 2.87 34.20 -3.30
N VAL A 358 2.77 35.16 -2.38
CA VAL A 358 1.51 35.77 -1.98
C VAL A 358 0.92 36.45 -3.22
N ASN A 359 -0.28 36.05 -3.61
CA ASN A 359 -1.42 36.93 -3.85
C ASN A 359 -2.70 36.09 -3.96
#